data_AF-A0A1F8ST45-F1
#
_entry.id   AF-A0A1F8ST45-F1
#
_cell.length_a   1.000
_cell.length_b   1.000
_cell.length_c   1.000
_cell.angle_alpha   90.00
_cell.angle_beta   90.00
_cell.angle_gamma   90.00
#
_symmetry.space_group_name_H-M   'P 1'
#
loop_
_entity.id
_entity.type
_entity.pdbx_description
1 polymer ?
#
loop_
_entity_poly.entity_id
_entity_poly.type
_entity_poly.pdbx_seq_one_letter_code
_entity_poly.pdbx_strand_id
1 'polypeptide(L)'
;MQTPKNRLLFIAIFTLLHLILSVLLFMWSFSIVMGELDDGRSVTIGQELIIHISDIFLYPLFIPLGQVESLREILPAWSAIFILVLNSLLWAIVALTLVLGIQKIRYLRGMRHLNEFRN
;
A
#
# COMPACT_ATOMS: atom_id res chain seq x y z
N MET A 1 5.31 22.44 -12.47
CA MET A 1 5.26 22.57 -10.99
C MET A 1 4.02 21.87 -10.47
N GLN A 2 4.13 20.92 -9.55
CA GLN A 2 2.95 20.31 -8.91
C GLN A 2 2.32 21.32 -7.95
N THR A 3 1.07 21.72 -8.18
CA THR A 3 0.32 22.59 -7.27
C THR A 3 -0.15 21.81 -6.03
N PRO A 4 -0.47 22.48 -4.91
CA PRO A 4 -1.08 21.83 -3.74
C PRO A 4 -2.34 21.04 -4.12
N LYS A 5 -3.16 21.60 -5.01
CA LYS A 5 -4.37 20.95 -5.55
C LYS A 5 -4.06 19.62 -6.25
N ASN A 6 -3.02 19.57 -7.09
CA ASN A 6 -2.66 18.35 -7.80
C ASN A 6 -2.10 17.28 -6.86
N ARG A 7 -1.43 17.68 -5.76
CA ARG A 7 -0.95 16.75 -4.73
C ARG A 7 -2.11 16.13 -3.94
N LEU A 8 -3.08 16.96 -3.54
CA LEU A 8 -4.28 16.48 -2.86
C LEU A 8 -5.09 15.53 -3.74
N LEU A 9 -5.27 15.88 -5.03
CA LEU A 9 -5.94 15.00 -5.99
C LEU A 9 -5.21 13.65 -6.14
N PHE A 10 -3.88 13.67 -6.24
CA PHE A 10 -3.06 12.45 -6.29
C PHE A 10 -3.28 11.59 -5.05
N ILE A 11 -3.20 12.18 -3.86
CA ILE A 11 -3.41 11.46 -2.59
C ILE A 11 -4.81 10.84 -2.57
N ALA A 12 -5.85 11.60 -2.91
CA ALA A 12 -7.23 11.11 -2.89
C ALA A 12 -7.44 9.94 -3.85
N ILE A 13 -7.01 10.08 -5.11
CA ILE A 13 -7.14 9.02 -6.13
C ILE A 13 -6.33 7.79 -5.74
N PHE A 14 -5.07 7.99 -5.33
CA PHE A 14 -4.21 6.88 -4.92
C PHE A 14 -4.79 6.13 -3.73
N THR A 15 -5.25 6.85 -2.71
CA THR A 15 -5.86 6.24 -1.51
C THR A 15 -7.06 5.39 -1.89
N LEU A 16 -7.94 5.88 -2.77
CA LEU A 16 -9.12 5.14 -3.22
C LEU A 16 -8.74 3.87 -4.00
N LEU A 17 -7.83 4.00 -4.97
CA LEU A 17 -7.39 2.86 -5.79
C LEU A 17 -6.68 1.80 -4.93
N HIS A 18 -5.80 2.25 -4.03
CA HIS A 18 -5.09 1.38 -3.11
C HIS A 18 -6.08 0.65 -2.19
N LEU A 19 -7.06 1.35 -1.63
CA LEU A 19 -8.08 0.74 -0.77
C LEU A 19 -8.87 -0.36 -1.49
N ILE A 20 -9.35 -0.08 -2.71
CA ILE A 20 -10.06 -1.08 -3.52
C ILE A 20 -9.17 -2.31 -3.76
N LEU A 21 -7.91 -2.09 -4.15
CA LEU A 21 -6.97 -3.16 -4.41
C LEU A 21 -6.64 -3.97 -3.15
N SER A 22 -6.46 -3.32 -1.99
CA SER A 22 -6.24 -3.99 -0.71
C SER A 22 -7.41 -4.88 -0.30
N VAL A 23 -8.66 -4.42 -0.48
CA VAL A 23 -9.84 -5.25 -0.20
C VAL A 23 -9.88 -6.46 -1.13
N LEU A 24 -9.64 -6.28 -2.42
CA LEU A 24 -9.65 -7.38 -3.39
C LEU A 24 -8.57 -8.42 -3.09
N LEU A 25 -7.34 -7.97 -2.81
CA LEU A 25 -6.22 -8.86 -2.45
C LEU A 25 -6.49 -9.58 -1.13
N PHE A 26 -7.05 -8.88 -0.13
CA PHE A 26 -7.43 -9.49 1.14
C PHE A 26 -8.47 -10.60 0.93
N MET A 27 -9.54 -10.33 0.19
CA MET A 27 -10.60 -11.32 -0.09
C MET A 27 -10.06 -12.51 -0.88
N TRP A 28 -9.14 -12.30 -1.83
CA TRP A 28 -8.52 -13.38 -2.58
C TRP A 28 -7.60 -14.23 -1.70
N SER A 29 -6.71 -13.58 -0.94
CA SER A 29 -5.83 -14.24 0.03
C SER A 29 -6.64 -15.07 1.04
N PHE A 30 -7.69 -14.48 1.60
CA PHE A 30 -8.60 -15.15 2.52
C PHE A 30 -9.30 -16.36 1.87
N SER A 31 -9.77 -16.22 0.63
CA SER A 31 -10.40 -17.32 -0.12
C SER A 31 -9.45 -18.48 -0.37
N ILE A 32 -8.19 -18.20 -0.75
CA ILE A 32 -7.14 -19.20 -0.90
C ILE A 32 -6.91 -19.94 0.43
N VAL A 33 -6.67 -19.21 1.51
CA VAL A 33 -6.36 -19.81 2.82
C VAL A 33 -7.53 -20.67 3.31
N MET A 34 -8.77 -20.20 3.20
CA MET A 34 -9.94 -20.97 3.60
C MET A 34 -10.18 -22.20 2.73
N GLY A 35 -9.99 -22.09 1.42
CA GLY A 35 -10.17 -23.22 0.50
C GLY A 35 -9.16 -24.34 0.75
N GLU A 36 -7.88 -24.00 0.93
CA GLU A 36 -6.85 -25.01 1.21
C GLU A 36 -6.99 -25.63 2.62
N LEU A 37 -7.46 -24.86 3.61
CA LEU A 37 -7.79 -25.36 4.94
C LEU A 37 -8.93 -26.38 4.91
N ASP A 38 -9.97 -26.15 4.11
CA ASP A 38 -11.11 -27.06 3.95
C ASP A 38 -10.71 -28.35 3.22
N ASP A 39 -9.88 -28.23 2.20
CA ASP A 39 -9.34 -29.37 1.43
C ASP A 39 -8.23 -30.16 2.17
N GLY A 40 -7.74 -29.65 3.30
CA GLY A 40 -6.61 -30.22 4.05
C GLY A 40 -5.29 -30.21 3.28
N ARG A 41 -5.17 -29.31 2.30
CA ARG A 41 -4.02 -29.19 1.40
C ARG A 41 -3.11 -28.03 1.80
N SER A 42 -1.86 -28.11 1.35
CA SER A 42 -0.88 -27.04 1.54
C SER A 42 -0.96 -26.02 0.42
N VAL A 43 -0.78 -24.75 0.75
CA VAL A 43 -0.74 -23.64 -0.19
C VAL A 43 0.39 -23.81 -1.21
N THR A 44 0.10 -23.59 -2.49
CA THR A 44 1.09 -23.61 -3.58
C THR A 44 1.95 -22.34 -3.58
N ILE A 45 3.12 -22.38 -4.22
CA ILE A 45 4.03 -21.22 -4.34
C ILE A 45 3.33 -19.99 -4.95
N GLY A 46 2.48 -20.20 -5.97
CA GLY A 46 1.75 -19.10 -6.62
C GLY A 46 0.72 -18.44 -5.70
N GLN A 47 0.05 -19.24 -4.88
CA GLN A 47 -0.89 -18.76 -3.87
C GLN A 47 -0.17 -18.05 -2.71
N GLU A 48 0.98 -18.58 -2.26
CA GLU A 48 1.81 -17.96 -1.22
C GLU A 48 2.28 -16.56 -1.63
N LEU A 49 2.63 -16.38 -2.91
CA LEU A 49 2.98 -15.07 -3.45
C LEU A 49 1.82 -14.08 -3.38
N ILE A 50 0.59 -14.50 -3.70
CA ILE A 50 -0.61 -13.65 -3.60
C ILE A 50 -0.84 -13.23 -2.16
N ILE A 51 -0.68 -14.16 -1.21
CA ILE A 51 -0.81 -13.88 0.23
C ILE A 51 0.25 -12.84 0.65
N HIS A 52 1.52 -13.03 0.29
CA HIS A 52 2.58 -12.08 0.62
C HIS A 52 2.39 -10.69 -0.01
N ILE A 53 1.91 -10.63 -1.25
CA ILE A 53 1.58 -9.35 -1.89
C ILE A 53 0.44 -8.67 -1.14
N SER A 54 -0.63 -9.41 -0.80
CA SER A 54 -1.71 -8.88 0.04
C SER A 54 -1.17 -8.33 1.35
N ASP A 55 -0.25 -9.05 1.99
CA ASP A 55 0.31 -8.65 3.26
C ASP A 55 1.06 -7.33 3.15
N ILE A 56 1.91 -7.16 2.13
CA ILE A 56 2.63 -5.91 1.88
C ILE A 56 1.65 -4.72 1.79
N PHE A 57 0.55 -4.87 1.06
CA PHE A 57 -0.43 -3.80 0.89
C PHE A 57 -1.12 -3.44 2.21
N LEU A 58 -1.29 -4.40 3.11
CA LEU A 58 -1.92 -4.22 4.42
C LEU A 58 -0.90 -3.85 5.53
N TYR A 59 0.41 -3.95 5.26
CA TYR A 59 1.42 -4.09 6.30
C TYR A 59 1.72 -2.86 7.16
N PRO A 60 1.65 -1.59 6.75
CA PRO A 60 2.13 -0.59 7.70
C PRO A 60 1.17 -0.37 8.88
N LEU A 61 -0.13 -0.67 8.75
CA LEU A 61 -1.10 -0.45 9.82
C LEU A 61 -2.07 -1.61 10.04
N PHE A 62 -2.62 -2.21 8.98
CA PHE A 62 -3.70 -3.18 9.12
C PHE A 62 -3.23 -4.50 9.76
N ILE A 63 -2.10 -5.05 9.29
CA ILE A 63 -1.55 -6.28 9.86
C ILE A 63 -1.06 -6.08 11.31
N PRO A 64 -0.20 -5.09 11.62
CA PRO A 64 0.33 -4.93 12.98
C PRO A 64 -0.77 -4.70 14.01
N LEU A 65 -1.79 -3.89 13.70
CA LEU A 65 -2.91 -3.64 14.61
C LEU A 65 -3.81 -4.87 14.73
N GLY A 66 -3.95 -5.66 13.66
CA GLY A 66 -4.68 -6.92 13.70
C GLY A 66 -4.02 -7.99 14.57
N GLN A 67 -2.69 -7.94 14.78
CA GLN A 67 -1.95 -8.87 15.62
C GLN A 67 -2.05 -8.58 17.13
N VAL A 68 -2.53 -7.40 17.53
CA VAL A 68 -2.70 -7.03 18.93
C VAL A 68 -4.05 -7.56 19.42
N GLU A 69 -4.03 -8.60 20.28
CA GLU A 69 -5.24 -9.26 20.80
C GLU A 69 -6.22 -8.28 21.46
N SER A 70 -5.72 -7.37 22.30
CA SER A 70 -6.55 -6.37 22.97
C SER A 70 -7.24 -5.41 22.01
N LEU A 71 -6.60 -5.08 20.88
CA LEU A 71 -7.23 -4.28 19.84
C LEU A 71 -8.25 -5.13 19.08
N ARG A 72 -7.96 -6.40 18.78
CA ARG A 72 -8.89 -7.29 18.05
C ARG A 72 -10.22 -7.51 18.79
N GLU A 73 -10.19 -7.59 20.12
CA GLU A 73 -11.40 -7.80 20.94
C GLU A 73 -12.24 -6.53 21.10
N ILE A 74 -11.61 -5.36 21.07
CA ILE A 74 -12.24 -4.08 21.36
C ILE A 74 -12.62 -3.33 20.07
N LEU A 75 -11.94 -3.60 18.95
CA LEU A 75 -12.13 -2.93 17.67
C LEU A 75 -13.42 -3.41 16.99
N PRO A 76 -14.48 -2.57 16.88
CA PRO A 76 -15.68 -2.92 16.14
C PRO A 76 -15.37 -3.09 14.64
N ALA A 77 -16.23 -3.77 13.88
CA ALA A 77 -16.05 -3.93 12.43
C ALA A 77 -15.81 -2.59 11.68
N TRP A 78 -16.44 -1.50 12.14
CA TRP A 78 -16.25 -0.14 11.59
C TRP A 78 -14.83 0.40 11.76
N SER A 79 -14.12 -0.02 12.80
CA SER A 79 -12.74 0.42 13.05
C SER A 79 -11.75 -0.25 12.11
N ALA A 80 -12.03 -1.47 11.61
CA ALA A 80 -11.22 -2.11 10.59
C ALA A 80 -11.25 -1.32 9.27
N ILE A 81 -12.42 -0.79 8.89
CA ILE A 81 -12.56 0.10 7.73
C ILE A 81 -11.72 1.37 7.93
N PHE A 82 -11.79 1.99 9.11
CA PHE A 82 -10.99 3.16 9.44
C PHE A 82 -9.48 2.89 9.35
N ILE A 83 -9.02 1.77 9.92
CA ILE A 83 -7.62 1.33 9.84
C ILE A 83 -7.20 1.10 8.39
N LEU A 84 -8.06 0.50 7.57
CA LEU A 84 -7.77 0.26 6.16
C LEU A 84 -7.65 1.57 5.35
N VAL A 85 -8.49 2.56 5.65
CA VAL A 85 -8.40 3.90 5.07
C VAL A 85 -7.08 4.57 5.47
N LEU A 86 -6.71 4.53 6.77
CA LEU A 86 -5.44 5.08 7.25
C LEU A 86 -4.24 4.39 6.61
N ASN A 87 -4.28 3.07 6.48
CA ASN A 87 -3.25 2.27 5.81
C ASN A 87 -3.06 2.75 4.36
N SER A 88 -4.16 2.94 3.65
CA SER A 88 -4.14 3.39 2.24
C SER A 88 -3.66 4.83 2.09
N LEU A 89 -4.00 5.70 3.05
CA LEU A 89 -3.51 7.07 3.12
C LEU A 89 -1.99 7.12 3.35
N LEU A 90 -1.47 6.25 4.22
CA LEU A 90 -0.03 6.15 4.47
C LEU A 90 0.72 5.71 3.20
N TRP A 91 0.19 4.73 2.47
CA TRP A 91 0.73 4.35 1.17
C TRP A 91 0.69 5.48 0.13
N ALA A 92 -0.37 6.30 0.13
CA ALA A 92 -0.43 7.48 -0.74
C ALA A 92 0.69 8.50 -0.43
N ILE A 93 1.01 8.70 0.85
CA ILE A 93 2.11 9.58 1.28
C ILE A 93 3.46 9.00 0.85
N VAL A 94 3.67 7.68 1.04
CA VAL A 94 4.89 6.99 0.58
C VAL A 94 5.06 7.14 -0.93
N ALA A 95 4.00 6.86 -1.70
CA ALA A 95 4.02 6.97 -3.16
C ALA A 95 4.31 8.41 -3.62
N LEU A 96 3.68 9.42 -2.99
CA LEU A 96 3.95 10.82 -3.31
C LEU A 96 5.42 11.19 -3.03
N THR A 97 5.96 10.73 -1.91
CA THR A 97 7.36 10.98 -1.53
C THR A 97 8.33 10.38 -2.54
N LEU A 98 8.06 9.16 -3.02
CA LEU A 98 8.85 8.51 -4.06
C LEU A 98 8.81 9.29 -5.38
N VAL A 99 7.61 9.70 -5.82
CA VAL A 99 7.45 10.49 -7.06
C VAL A 99 8.23 11.80 -6.98
N LEU A 100 8.13 12.53 -5.86
CA LEU A 100 8.86 13.78 -5.64
C LEU A 100 10.38 13.55 -5.57
N GLY A 101 10.82 12.47 -4.92
CA GLY A 101 12.23 12.09 -4.85
C GLY A 101 12.82 11.81 -6.23
N ILE A 102 12.12 11.04 -7.06
CA ILE A 102 12.54 10.73 -8.45
C ILE A 102 12.62 12.01 -9.29
N GLN A 103 11.63 12.89 -9.17
CA GLN A 103 11.65 14.19 -9.89
C GLN A 103 12.87 15.02 -9.49
N LYS A 104 13.18 15.09 -8.19
CA LYS A 104 14.37 15.81 -7.68
C LYS A 104 15.66 15.22 -8.24
N ILE A 105 15.80 13.90 -8.26
CA ILE A 105 16.99 13.21 -8.80
C ILE A 105 17.16 13.52 -10.29
N ARG A 106 16.08 13.47 -11.08
CA ARG A 106 16.12 13.78 -12.52
C ARG A 106 16.53 15.24 -12.77
N TYR A 107 16.01 16.17 -11.98
CA TYR A 107 16.37 17.58 -12.06
C TYR A 107 17.86 17.81 -11.76
N LEU A 108 18.38 17.23 -10.69
CA LEU A 108 19.79 17.33 -10.32
C LEU A 108 20.74 16.74 -11.38
N ARG A 109 20.34 15.61 -11.99
CA ARG A 109 21.11 15.00 -13.10
C ARG A 109 21.14 15.90 -14.34
N GLY A 110 20.02 16.53 -14.69
CA GLY A 110 19.96 17.48 -15.81
C GLY A 110 20.86 18.70 -15.60
N MET A 111 20.87 19.28 -14.40
CA MET A 111 21.75 20.41 -14.09
C MET A 111 23.24 20.05 -14.15
N ARG A 112 23.60 18.82 -13.74
CA ARG A 112 24.99 18.35 -13.84
C ARG A 112 25.48 18.35 -15.28
N HIS A 113 24.69 17.82 -16.22
CA HIS A 113 25.04 17.82 -17.63
C HIS A 113 25.19 19.24 -18.20
N LEU A 114 24.30 20.17 -17.84
CA LEU A 114 24.41 21.56 -18.30
C LEU A 114 25.69 22.26 -17.80
N ASN A 115 26.17 21.92 -16.60
CA ASN A 115 27.41 22.46 -16.07
C ASN A 115 28.66 21.84 -16.72
N GLU A 116 28.59 20.57 -17.13
CA GLU A 116 29.68 19.89 -17.88
C GLU A 116 29.87 20.50 -19.28
N PHE A 117 28.81 20.97 -19.95
CA PHE A 117 28.92 21.66 -21.25
C PHE A 117 29.38 23.12 -21.16
N ARG A 118 29.41 23.71 -19.97
CA ARG A 118 29.76 25.13 -19.77
C ARG A 118 31.23 25.34 -19.39
N ASN A 119 31.94 24.27 -19.03
CA ASN A 119 33.38 24.27 -18.73
C ASN A 119 34.15 23.64 -19.88
#